data_AF-A0A8T5P5B1-F1
#
_entry.id   AF-A0A8T5P5B1-F1
#
_cell.length_a   1.000
_cell.length_b   1.000
_cell.length_c   1.000
_cell.angle_alpha   90.00
_cell.angle_beta   90.00
_cell.angle_gamma   90.00
#
_symmetry.space_group_name_H-M   'P 1'
#
loop_
_entity.id
_entity.type
_entity.pdbx_description
1 polymer ?
#
loop_
_entity_poly.entity_id
_entity_poly.type
_entity_poly.pdbx_seq_one_letter_code
_entity_poly.pdbx_strand_id
1 'polypeptide(L)'
;MEDEFAPHVDEIKMALDSEIDENGILADLKKLIEFRVPIEEAKRSLIKKYGGADKSIVRKLCDIKISDRNIEFTTQVMEVARKTINSNNIEKTIFSGILG
;
A
#
# COMPACT_ATOMS: atom_id res chain seq x y z
N MET A 1 23.94 -10.93 -9.03
CA MET A 1 22.65 -11.44 -8.51
C MET A 1 22.35 -10.98 -7.08
N GLU A 2 23.28 -10.26 -6.42
CA GLU A 2 23.04 -9.60 -5.11
C GLU A 2 22.79 -8.09 -5.22
N ASP A 3 23.09 -7.49 -6.37
CA ASP A 3 22.97 -6.04 -6.62
C ASP A 3 21.54 -5.51 -6.86
N GLU A 4 20.53 -6.37 -7.11
CA GLU A 4 19.14 -5.89 -7.30
C GLU A 4 18.42 -5.64 -5.97
N PHE A 5 18.93 -6.16 -4.85
CA PHE A 5 18.30 -6.00 -3.54
C PHE A 5 18.86 -4.82 -2.75
N ALA A 6 20.09 -4.39 -3.06
CA ALA A 6 20.74 -3.23 -2.44
C ALA A 6 19.85 -1.97 -2.41
N PRO A 7 19.27 -1.50 -3.55
CA PRO A 7 18.45 -0.28 -3.52
C PRO A 7 17.17 -0.44 -2.71
N HIS A 8 16.62 -1.66 -2.63
CA HIS A 8 15.40 -1.93 -1.87
C HIS A 8 15.65 -1.99 -0.36
N VAL A 9 16.81 -2.48 0.06
CA VAL A 9 17.22 -2.51 1.47
C VAL A 9 17.49 -1.09 1.97
N ASP A 10 18.17 -0.26 1.17
CA ASP A 10 18.38 1.16 1.46
C ASP A 10 17.06 1.94 1.58
N GLU A 11 16.11 1.73 0.65
CA GLU A 11 14.78 2.34 0.73
C GLU A 11 14.04 1.97 2.02
N ILE A 12 14.14 0.71 2.45
CA ILE A 12 13.50 0.23 3.68
C ILE A 12 14.17 0.89 4.90
N LYS A 13 15.51 0.93 4.94
CA LYS A 13 16.24 1.61 6.00
C LYS A 13 15.92 3.10 6.08
N MET A 14 15.81 3.78 4.94
CA MET A 14 15.44 5.19 4.91
C MET A 14 13.99 5.40 5.34
N ALA A 15 13.13 4.40 5.17
CA ALA A 15 11.74 4.45 5.61
C ALA A 15 11.58 4.22 7.12
N LEU A 16 12.43 3.39 7.73
CA LEU A 16 12.47 3.09 9.15
C LEU A 16 13.54 3.97 9.82
N ASP A 17 13.11 5.01 10.53
CA ASP A 17 13.94 5.99 11.27
C ASP A 17 14.69 5.37 12.48
N SER A 18 15.22 4.14 12.34
CA SER A 18 15.82 3.35 13.41
C SER A 18 16.99 2.54 12.89
N GLU A 19 18.03 2.43 13.71
CA GLU A 19 19.25 1.63 13.48
C GLU A 19 18.93 0.14 13.41
N ILE A 20 18.36 -0.30 12.30
CA ILE A 20 18.07 -1.71 12.02
C ILE A 20 19.19 -2.28 11.16
N ASP A 21 19.66 -3.46 11.55
CA ASP A 21 20.77 -4.16 10.92
C ASP A 21 20.43 -4.61 9.49
N GLU A 22 21.25 -4.21 8.50
CA GLU A 22 21.07 -4.50 7.07
C GLU A 22 21.04 -5.98 6.78
N ASN A 23 21.85 -6.75 7.50
CA ASN A 23 21.99 -8.17 7.26
C ASN A 23 20.72 -8.93 7.66
N GLY A 24 20.05 -8.48 8.73
CA GLY A 24 18.76 -9.04 9.15
C GLY A 24 17.66 -8.78 8.13
N ILE A 25 17.59 -7.55 7.61
CA ILE A 25 16.65 -7.14 6.56
C ILE A 25 16.86 -7.96 5.28
N LEU A 26 18.11 -8.10 4.83
CA LEU A 26 18.45 -8.81 3.60
C LEU A 26 18.12 -10.31 3.71
N ALA A 27 18.36 -10.93 4.87
CA ALA A 27 18.01 -12.33 5.10
C ALA A 27 16.49 -12.56 5.09
N ASP A 28 15.72 -11.69 5.75
CA ASP A 28 14.25 -11.75 5.70
C ASP A 28 13.70 -11.48 4.29
N LEU A 29 14.30 -10.54 3.55
CA LEU A 29 13.93 -10.24 2.17
C LEU A 29 14.20 -11.42 1.24
N LYS A 30 15.39 -12.03 1.31
CA LYS A 30 15.73 -13.26 0.55
C LYS A 30 14.72 -14.36 0.84
N LYS A 31 14.40 -14.59 2.11
CA LYS A 31 13.42 -15.58 2.53
C LYS A 31 12.04 -15.31 1.93
N LEU A 32 11.56 -14.07 1.97
CA LEU A 32 10.26 -13.69 1.38
C LEU A 32 10.22 -13.90 -0.14
N ILE A 33 11.32 -13.65 -0.84
CA ILE A 33 11.44 -13.88 -2.28
C ILE A 33 11.50 -15.37 -2.61
N GLU A 34 12.16 -16.18 -1.79
CA GLU A 34 12.12 -17.65 -1.90
C GLU A 34 10.69 -18.19 -1.74
N PHE A 35 9.87 -17.55 -0.90
CA PHE A 35 8.42 -17.83 -0.80
C PHE A 35 7.59 -17.28 -1.97
N ARG A 36 8.22 -16.75 -3.03
CA ARG A 36 7.60 -16.06 -4.18
C ARG A 36 6.72 -14.88 -3.77
N VAL A 37 7.02 -14.23 -2.66
CA VAL A 37 6.35 -12.99 -2.27
C VAL A 37 6.88 -11.88 -3.19
N PRO A 38 6.02 -11.13 -3.88
CA PRO A 38 6.46 -10.02 -4.70
C PRO A 38 7.21 -8.98 -3.84
N ILE A 39 8.25 -8.37 -4.40
CA ILE A 39 9.16 -7.44 -3.69
C ILE A 39 8.38 -6.37 -2.92
N GLU A 40 7.28 -5.88 -3.49
CA GLU A 40 6.43 -4.87 -2.89
C GLU A 40 5.69 -5.32 -1.62
N GLU A 41 5.29 -6.58 -1.57
CA GLU A 41 4.64 -7.19 -0.41
C GLU A 41 5.68 -7.61 0.63
N ALA A 42 6.88 -7.99 0.18
CA ALA A 42 8.01 -8.23 1.07
C ALA A 42 8.43 -6.95 1.81
N LYS A 43 8.49 -5.80 1.13
CA LYS A 43 8.73 -4.49 1.77
C LYS A 43 7.69 -4.19 2.86
N ARG A 44 6.39 -4.39 2.57
CA ARG A 44 5.30 -4.18 3.55
C ARG A 44 5.46 -5.07 4.78
N SER A 45 5.71 -6.35 4.58
CA SER A 45 5.92 -7.31 5.67
C SER A 45 7.11 -6.91 6.55
N LEU A 46 8.17 -6.40 5.93
CA LEU A 46 9.36 -5.95 6.62
C LEU A 46 9.13 -4.65 7.40
N ILE A 47 8.55 -3.62 6.78
CA ILE A 47 8.22 -2.35 7.45
C ILE A 47 7.30 -2.61 8.67
N LYS A 48 6.32 -3.52 8.52
CA LYS A 48 5.44 -3.96 9.61
C LYS A 48 6.17 -4.71 10.71
N LYS A 49 7.11 -5.61 10.36
CA LYS A 49 7.91 -6.39 11.33
C LYS A 49 8.84 -5.50 12.16
N TYR A 50 9.41 -4.47 11.55
CA TYR A 50 10.40 -3.61 12.19
C TYR A 50 9.82 -2.31 12.78
N GLY A 51 8.49 -2.18 12.85
CA GLY A 51 7.83 -1.11 13.59
C GLY A 51 7.78 0.24 12.87
N GLY A 52 8.01 0.27 11.56
CA GLY A 52 7.79 1.46 10.76
C GLY A 52 6.30 1.77 10.77
N ALA A 53 5.91 2.92 11.32
CA ALA A 53 4.55 3.43 11.24
C ALA A 53 4.08 3.34 9.78
N ASP A 54 2.89 2.77 9.55
CA ASP A 54 2.24 2.58 8.25
C ASP A 54 2.43 3.81 7.35
N LYS A 55 3.55 3.89 6.64
CA LYS A 55 3.80 4.92 5.66
C LYS A 55 2.90 4.55 4.50
N SER A 56 1.79 5.28 4.37
CA SER A 56 0.89 5.20 3.23
C SER A 56 1.72 5.21 1.95
N ILE A 57 1.78 4.05 1.28
CA ILE A 57 2.62 3.88 0.10
C ILE A 57 1.93 4.64 -1.03
N VAL A 58 2.56 5.71 -1.50
CA VAL A 58 2.08 6.46 -2.66
C VAL A 58 2.24 5.56 -3.89
N ARG A 59 1.11 5.25 -4.55
CA ARG A 59 1.06 4.41 -5.75
C ARG A 59 0.14 5.03 -6.80
N LYS A 60 0.31 4.62 -8.06
CA LYS A 60 -0.63 4.99 -9.11
C LYS A 60 -1.95 4.29 -8.88
N LEU A 61 -3.06 4.99 -9.16
CA LEU A 61 -4.42 4.44 -9.07
C LEU A 61 -4.59 3.17 -9.92
N CYS A 62 -3.91 3.09 -11.07
CA CYS A 62 -3.95 1.93 -11.97
C CYS A 62 -3.37 0.64 -11.35
N ASP A 63 -2.51 0.75 -10.35
CA ASP A 63 -1.83 -0.39 -9.72
C ASP A 63 -2.58 -0.92 -8.48
N ILE A 64 -3.72 -0.32 -8.14
CA ILE A 64 -4.57 -0.74 -7.02
C ILE A 64 -5.21 -2.09 -7.33
N LYS A 65 -5.02 -3.05 -6.42
CA LYS A 65 -5.66 -4.37 -6.50
C LYS A 65 -6.82 -4.47 -5.51
N ILE A 66 -7.74 -5.40 -5.76
CA ILE A 66 -8.91 -5.66 -4.90
C ILE A 66 -8.48 -6.02 -3.45
N SER A 67 -7.26 -6.55 -3.27
CA SER A 67 -6.72 -6.88 -1.94
C SER A 67 -6.17 -5.68 -1.16
N ASP A 68 -5.98 -4.53 -1.80
CA ASP A 68 -5.49 -3.33 -1.10
C ASP A 68 -6.63 -2.74 -0.24
N ARG A 69 -6.30 -2.39 1.01
CA ARG A 69 -7.21 -1.82 2.00
C ARG A 69 -6.67 -0.47 2.46
N ASN A 70 -7.54 0.37 3.01
CA ASN A 70 -7.20 1.70 3.53
C ASN A 70 -6.54 2.61 2.48
N ILE A 71 -7.16 2.71 1.31
CA ILE A 71 -6.66 3.56 0.22
C ILE A 71 -7.16 4.98 0.43
N GLU A 72 -6.23 5.92 0.47
CA GLU A 72 -6.50 7.36 0.51
C GLU A 72 -5.91 8.02 -0.73
N PHE A 73 -6.71 8.81 -1.45
CA PHE A 73 -6.26 9.57 -2.60
C PHE A 73 -7.04 10.88 -2.71
N THR A 74 -6.41 11.89 -3.30
CA THR A 74 -7.02 13.20 -3.56
C THR A 74 -7.24 13.35 -5.06
N THR A 75 -8.44 13.76 -5.44
CA THR A 75 -8.89 13.90 -6.84
C THR A 75 -9.91 15.03 -6.93
N GLN A 76 -10.17 15.53 -8.14
CA GLN A 76 -11.22 16.50 -8.36
C GLN A 76 -12.52 15.78 -8.78
N VAL A 77 -13.64 16.12 -8.13
CA VAL A 77 -14.95 15.64 -8.56
C VAL A 77 -15.34 16.40 -9.83
N MET A 78 -15.49 15.68 -10.95
CA MET A 78 -15.94 16.26 -12.21
C MET A 78 -17.45 16.28 -12.31
N GLU A 79 -18.11 15.21 -11.86
CA GLU A 79 -19.56 15.09 -11.90
C GLU A 79 -20.05 14.38 -10.64
N VAL A 80 -21.19 14.81 -10.10
CA VAL A 80 -21.88 14.12 -9.01
C VAL A 80 -23.37 14.09 -9.24
N ALA A 81 -23.94 12.90 -9.19
CA ALA A 81 -25.37 12.63 -9.26
C ALA A 81 -25.86 12.15 -7.89
N ARG A 82 -26.97 12.72 -7.43
CA ARG A 82 -27.66 12.27 -6.22
C ARG A 82 -28.77 11.29 -6.58
N LYS A 83 -28.85 10.17 -5.87
CA LYS A 83 -29.95 9.22 -6.00
C LYS A 83 -30.43 8.81 -4.62
N THR A 84 -31.73 8.95 -4.38
CA THR A 84 -32.36 8.39 -3.19
C THR A 84 -32.69 6.93 -3.49
N ILE A 85 -32.10 6.03 -2.73
CA ILE A 85 -32.42 4.60 -2.77
C ILE A 85 -33.21 4.24 -1.52
N ASN A 86 -34.20 3.37 -1.68
CA ASN A 86 -34.89 2.76 -0.56
C ASN A 86 -34.27 1.38 -0.34
N SER A 87 -33.51 1.22 0.74
CA SER A 87 -32.95 -0.07 1.15
C SER A 87 -33.49 -0.41 2.51
N ASN A 88 -34.17 -1.56 2.62
CA ASN A 88 -34.74 -2.07 3.87
C ASN A 88 -35.60 -1.05 4.62
N ASN A 89 -36.51 -0.36 3.92
CA ASN A 89 -37.45 0.61 4.48
C ASN A 89 -36.80 1.87 5.08
N ILE A 90 -35.52 2.12 4.77
CA ILE A 90 -34.76 3.32 5.14
C ILE A 90 -34.41 4.06 3.85
N GLU A 91 -34.79 5.32 3.76
CA GLU A 91 -34.35 6.20 2.68
C GLU A 91 -32.87 6.53 2.87
N LYS A 92 -32.05 6.15 1.89
CA LYS A 92 -30.62 6.47 1.87
C LYS A 92 -30.30 7.27 0.63
N THR A 93 -29.73 8.45 0.82
CA THR A 93 -29.19 9.23 -0.30
C THR A 93 -27.79 8.72 -0.59
N ILE A 94 -27.57 8.30 -1.83
CA ILE A 94 -26.24 7.94 -2.34
C ILE A 94 -25.80 8.97 -3.38
N PHE A 95 -24.48 9.14 -3.48
CA PHE A 95 -23.84 9.96 -4.49
C PHE A 95 -23.04 9.03 -5.42
N SER A 96 -23.20 9.22 -6.72
CA SER A 96 -22.43 8.53 -7.76
C SER A 96 -21.88 9.58 -8.71
N GLY A 97 -20.64 9.42 -9.19
CA GLY A 97 -20.00 10.48 -9.95
C GLY A 97 -18.75 10.02 -10.68
N ILE A 98 -18.12 10.98 -11.37
CA ILE A 98 -16.86 10.80 -12.08
C ILE A 98 -15.79 11.64 -11.37
N LEU A 99 -14.63 11.03 -11.16
CA LEU A 99 -13.45 11.63 -10.53
C LEU A 99 -12.37 11.85 -11.60
N GLY A 100 -11.64 12.97 -11.52
CA GLY A 100 -10.61 13.40 -12.47
C GLY A 100 -9.27 13.74 -11.82
#